data_AF-Q03196-F1
#
_entry.id   AF-Q03196-F1
#
_cell.length_a   1.000
_cell.length_b   1.000
_cell.length_c   1.000
_cell.angle_alpha   90.00
_cell.angle_beta   90.00
_cell.angle_gamma   90.00
#
_symmetry.space_group_name_H-M   'P 1'
#
loop_
_entity.id
_entity.type
_entity.pdbx_description
1 polymer ?
#
loop_
_entity_poly.entity_id
_entity_poly.type
_entity_poly.pdbx_seq_one_letter_code
_entity_poly.pdbx_strand_id
1 'polypeptide(L)' 'QTQNAHLEFVEVLNVKEQVVAGMMYYITLVATDDGYKKIYKTKIWVKEWENFKEVQEFKQIVYATK' A
#
# COMPACT_ATOMS: atom_id res chain seq x y z
N GLN A 1 24.13 2.99 -3.37
CA GLN A 1 23.29 2.23 -2.42
C GLN A 1 21.87 2.24 -2.98
N THR A 2 21.50 1.22 -3.76
CA THR A 2 20.12 1.04 -4.23
C THR A 2 19.45 0.11 -3.22
N GLN A 3 18.99 0.64 -2.09
CA GLN A 3 18.38 -0.16 -1.02
C GLN A 3 16.85 -0.23 -1.10
N ASN A 4 16.27 0.13 -2.24
CA ASN A 4 14.83 0.02 -2.42
C ASN A 4 14.52 -1.38 -2.96
N ALA A 5 13.54 -2.06 -2.37
CA ALA A 5 12.96 -3.25 -2.97
C ALA A 5 12.35 -2.86 -4.33
N HIS A 6 12.68 -3.62 -5.37
CA HIS A 6 12.11 -3.43 -6.71
C HIS A 6 10.76 -4.15 -6.76
N LEU A 7 9.72 -3.47 -6.28
CA LEU A 7 8.37 -4.00 -6.28
C LEU A 7 7.67 -3.71 -7.61
N GLU A 8 7.10 -4.73 -8.24
CA GLU A 8 6.22 -4.54 -9.40
C GLU A 8 4.78 -4.82 -8.98
N PHE A 9 3.87 -3.89 -9.29
CA PHE A 9 2.46 -4.03 -8.96
C PHE A 9 1.83 -5.20 -9.73
N VAL A 10 1.00 -6.00 -9.05
CA VAL A 10 0.25 -7.11 -9.67
C VAL A 10 -1.24 -6.80 -9.68
N GLU A 11 -1.87 -6.69 -8.51
CA GLU A 11 -3.31 -6.47 -8.39
C GLU A 11 -3.69 -5.87 -7.03
N VAL A 12 -4.87 -5.26 -6.96
CA VAL A 12 -5.48 -4.84 -5.69
C VAL A 12 -6.43 -5.94 -5.22
N LEU A 13 -6.25 -6.42 -3.99
CA LEU A 13 -7.10 -7.44 -3.38
C LEU A 13 -8.30 -6.83 -2.65
N ASN A 14 -8.11 -5.66 -2.04
CA ASN A 14 -9.17 -5.01 -1.27
C ASN A 14 -8.91 -3.51 -1.14
N VAL A 15 -9.99 -2.73 -1.11
CA VAL A 15 -9.97 -1.30 -0.82
C VAL A 15 -11.05 -1.00 0.21
N LYS A 16 -10.70 -0.22 1.23
CA LYS A 16 -11.67 0.45 2.10
C LYS A 16 -11.41 1.94 2.10
N GLU A 17 -12.48 2.71 2.14
CA GLU A 17 -12.45 4.17 2.16
C GLU A 17 -12.98 4.67 3.50
N GLN A 18 -12.39 5.76 4.01
CA GLN A 18 -12.84 6.41 5.23
C GLN A 18 -12.71 7.92 5.07
N VAL A 19 -13.81 8.63 5.35
CA VAL A 19 -13.81 10.10 5.42
C VAL A 19 -13.03 10.55 6.65
N VAL A 20 -12.14 11.52 6.46
CA VAL A 20 -11.34 12.20 7.49
C VAL A 20 -11.30 13.70 7.15
N ALA A 21 -10.25 14.43 7.52
CA ALA A 21 -9.92 15.71 6.86
C ALA A 21 -9.39 15.42 5.44
N GLY A 22 -10.25 14.94 4.55
CA GLY A 22 -9.91 14.31 3.27
C GLY A 22 -10.46 12.89 3.19
N MET A 23 -9.84 12.06 2.36
CA MET A 23 -10.17 10.64 2.20
C MET A 23 -8.97 9.79 2.58
N MET A 24 -9.18 8.80 3.43
CA MET A 24 -8.19 7.78 3.77
C MET A 24 -8.55 6.48 3.05
N TYR A 25 -7.61 5.97 2.25
CA TYR A 25 -7.73 4.70 1.54
C TYR A 25 -6.88 3.64 2.23
N TYR A 26 -7.50 2.51 2.56
CA TYR A 26 -6.83 1.33 3.09
C TYR A 26 -6.81 0.27 2.00
N ILE A 27 -5.65 0.02 1.42
CA ILE A 27 -5.49 -0.86 0.25
C ILE A 27 -4.71 -2.10 0.67
N THR A 28 -5.22 -3.27 0.30
CA THR A 28 -4.45 -4.52 0.30
C THR A 28 -4.14 -4.87 -1.15
N LEU A 29 -2.87 -5.06 -1.49
CA LEU A 29 -2.42 -5.32 -2.86
C LEU A 29 -1.38 -6.43 -2.92
N VAL A 30 -1.24 -7.04 -4.08
CA VAL A 30 -0.14 -7.95 -4.41
C VAL A 30 0.89 -7.18 -5.23
N ALA A 31 2.15 -7.34 -4.86
CA ALA A 31 3.29 -6.93 -5.68
C ALA A 31 4.30 -8.08 -5.77
N THR A 32 5.06 -8.15 -6.85
CA THR A 32 6.21 -9.06 -6.96
C THR A 32 7.45 -8.39 -6.38
N ASP A 33 8.23 -9.13 -5.61
CA ASP A 33 9.55 -8.75 -5.12
C ASP A 33 10.52 -9.87 -5.50
N ASP A 34 11.48 -9.55 -6.35
CA ASP A 34 12.40 -10.55 -6.96
C ASP A 34 11.64 -11.73 -7.60
N GLY A 35 10.56 -11.43 -8.33
CA GLY A 35 9.70 -12.41 -9.00
C GLY A 35 8.69 -13.12 -8.10
N TYR A 36 8.77 -12.98 -6.77
CA TYR A 36 7.85 -13.62 -5.84
C TYR A 36 6.68 -12.71 -5.48
N LYS A 37 5.44 -13.19 -5.66
CA LYS A 37 4.24 -12.48 -5.22
C LYS A 37 4.20 -12.38 -3.69
N LYS A 38 4.08 -11.16 -3.19
CA LYS A 38 3.91 -10.82 -1.77
C LYS A 38 2.70 -9.91 -1.61
N ILE A 39 2.04 -10.01 -0.45
CA ILE A 39 0.88 -9.18 -0.12
C ILE A 39 1.34 -8.01 0.74
N TYR A 40 0.87 -6.82 0.41
CA TYR A 40 1.14 -5.58 1.13
C TYR A 40 -0.16 -4.93 1.59
N LYS A 41 -0.08 -4.22 2.71
CA LYS A 41 -1.12 -3.30 3.18
C LYS A 41 -0.55 -1.89 3.15
N THR A 42 -1.33 -0.96 2.62
CA THR A 42 -0.99 0.46 2.60
C THR A 42 -2.17 1.32 3.03
N LYS A 43 -1.84 2.47 3.62
CA LYS A 43 -2.76 3.55 3.94
C LYS A 43 -2.36 4.78 3.16
N ILE A 44 -3.29 5.38 2.43
CA ILE A 44 -3.05 6.58 1.62
C ILE A 44 -4.03 7.65 2.04
N TRP A 45 -3.51 8.82 2.44
CA TRP A 45 -4.32 9.99 2.76
C TRP A 45 -4.34 10.94 1.57
N VAL A 46 -5.53 11.33 1.14
CA VAL A 46 -5.75 12.20 -0.03
C VAL A 46 -6.58 13.41 0.40
N LYS A 47 -6.15 14.60 -0.01
CA LYS A 47 -6.95 15.84 0.03
C LYS A 47 -6.94 16.43 -1.37
N GLU A 48 -7.96 16.12 -2.14
CA GLU A 48 -8.02 16.47 -3.57
C GLU A 48 -7.97 17.98 -3.79
N TRP A 49 -8.65 18.76 -2.93
CA TRP A 49 -8.67 20.22 -2.98
C TRP A 49 -7.32 20.89 -2.70
N GLU A 50 -6.36 20.15 -2.14
CA GLU A 50 -4.99 20.61 -1.89
C GLU A 50 -3.98 19.98 -2.87
N ASN A 51 -4.44 19.17 -3.84
CA ASN A 51 -3.58 18.32 -4.68
C ASN A 51 -2.61 17.46 -3.85
N PHE A 52 -3.07 17.02 -2.67
CA PHE A 52 -2.25 16.32 -1.69
C PHE A 52 -2.56 14.83 -1.70
N LYS A 53 -1.51 14.00 -1.71
CA LYS A 53 -1.57 12.57 -1.46
C LYS A 53 -0.31 12.12 -0.72
N GLU A 54 -0.47 11.31 0.31
CA GLU A 54 0.64 10.82 1.13
C GLU A 54 0.42 9.35 1.51
N VAL A 55 1.48 8.55 1.42
CA VAL A 55 1.49 7.18 1.93
C VAL A 55 1.77 7.24 3.44
N GLN A 56 0.73 6.99 4.24
CA GLN A 56 0.81 6.99 5.69
C GLN A 56 1.40 5.69 6.25
N GLU A 57 1.17 4.57 5.56
CA GLU A 57 1.71 3.26 5.95
C GLU A 57 1.92 2.42 4.69
N PHE A 58 3.02 1.67 4.64
CA PHE A 58 3.26 0.67 3.61
C PHE A 58 4.05 -0.48 4.24
N LYS A 59 3.44 -1.67 4.29
CA LYS A 59 4.07 -2.85 4.92
C LYS A 59 3.71 -4.13 4.21
N GLN A 60 4.67 -5.06 4.16
CA GLN A 60 4.41 -6.44 3.76
C GLN A 60 3.62 -7.15 4.86
N ILE A 61 2.62 -7.94 4.47
CA ILE A 61 2.00 -8.91 5.36
C ILE A 61 2.91 -10.14 5.41
N VAL A 62 3.55 -10.37 6.55
CA VAL A 62 4.30 -11.60 6.82
C VAL A 62 3.49 -12.42 7.82
N TYR A 63 3.15 -13.65 7.45
CA TYR A 63 2.56 -14.59 8.40
C TYR A 63 3.69 -15.16 9.26
N ALA A 64 3.60 -14.97 10.58
CA ALA A 64 4.44 -15.71 11.50
C ALA A 64 3.93 -17.16 11.52
N THR A 65 4.65 -18.07 10.86
CA THR A 65 4.46 -19.50 11.10
C THR A 65 4.83 -19.74 12.56
N LYS A 66 3.88 -20.24 13.35
CA LYS A 66 4.10 -20.64 14.74
C LYS A 66 4.88 -21.95 14.80
#